data_AF-A0A5E4IXW3-F1
#
_entry.id   AF-A0A5E4IXW3-F1
#
_cell.length_a   1.000
_cell.length_b   1.000
_cell.length_c   1.000
_cell.angle_alpha   90.00
_cell.angle_beta   90.00
_cell.angle_gamma   90.00
#
_symmetry.space_group_name_H-M   'P 1'
#
loop_
_entity.id
_entity.type
_entity.pdbx_description
1 polymer ?
#
loop_
_entity_poly.entity_id
_entity_poly.type
_entity_poly.pdbx_seq_one_letter_code
_entity_poly.pdbx_strand_id
1 'polypeptide(L)'
;MKTVTQNIRLDAYANRILEVTKAVYGLPNKSEAANRIIREFGPKIIEPEINPEVARHVLKDTAEWERKYNFKRKMTLKELEEL
;
A
#
# COMPACT_ATOMS: atom_id res chain seq x y z
N MET A 1 0.07 15.16 5.93
CA MET A 1 -0.70 13.91 6.12
C MET A 1 -1.76 14.16 7.17
N LYS A 2 -2.95 13.57 7.00
CA LYS A 2 -4.01 13.66 8.01
C LYS A 2 -3.59 12.81 9.21
N THR A 3 -3.51 13.42 10.39
CA THR A 3 -3.14 12.71 11.62
C THR A 3 -4.42 12.27 12.34
N VAL A 4 -4.42 11.04 12.85
CA VAL A 4 -5.52 10.49 13.65
C VAL A 4 -4.96 10.06 15.02
N THR A 5 -5.69 10.35 16.09
CA THR A 5 -5.30 9.95 17.45
C THR A 5 -5.92 8.61 17.79
N GLN A 6 -5.10 7.68 18.25
CA GLN A 6 -5.51 6.33 18.63
C GLN A 6 -4.91 5.99 20.00
N ASN A 7 -5.71 5.40 20.88
CA ASN A 7 -5.23 4.86 22.14
C ASN A 7 -4.97 3.36 21.97
N ILE A 8 -3.70 2.95 22.07
CA ILE A 8 -3.28 1.57 21.92
C ILE A 8 -2.64 1.06 23.21
N ARG A 9 -2.82 -0.23 23.51
CA ARG A 9 -2.09 -0.92 24.57
C ARG A 9 -0.95 -1.70 23.92
N LEU A 10 0.25 -1.49 24.42
CA LEU A 10 1.46 -2.16 23.94
C LEU A 10 2.05 -2.99 25.08
N ASP A 11 2.54 -4.18 24.76
CA ASP A 11 3.37 -4.92 25.68
C ASP A 11 4.75 -4.25 25.85
N ALA A 12 5.51 -4.72 26.85
CA ALA A 12 6.83 -4.14 27.17
C ALA A 12 7.83 -4.28 26.02
N TYR A 13 7.73 -5.37 25.23
CA TYR A 13 8.64 -5.63 24.13
C TYR A 13 8.37 -4.69 22.96
N ALA A 14 7.10 -4.52 22.57
CA ALA A 14 6.66 -3.57 21.55
C ALA A 14 7.05 -2.13 21.92
N ASN A 15 6.87 -1.73 23.18
CA ASN A 15 7.31 -0.40 23.64
C ASN A 15 8.84 -0.23 23.52
N ARG A 16 9.62 -1.27 23.85
CA ARG A 16 11.09 -1.23 23.68
C ARG A 16 11.50 -1.11 22.22
N ILE A 17 10.83 -1.81 21.31
CA ILE A 17 11.06 -1.67 19.86
C ILE A 17 10.84 -0.22 19.41
N LEU A 18 9.76 0.43 19.86
CA LEU A 18 9.48 1.83 19.53
C LEU A 18 10.57 2.79 20.03
N GLU A 19 11.09 2.59 21.25
CA GLU A 19 12.17 3.40 21.80
C GLU A 19 13.48 3.23 21.00
N VAL A 20 13.86 1.99 20.69
CA VAL A 20 15.06 1.71 19.89
C VAL A 20 14.92 2.29 18.49
N THR A 21 13.78 2.08 17.84
CA THR A 21 13.49 2.63 16.50
C THR A 21 13.56 4.15 16.51
N LYS A 22 12.96 4.79 17.53
CA LYS A 22 13.03 6.24 17.70
C LYS A 22 14.48 6.72 17.79
N ALA A 23 15.32 6.07 18.62
CA ALA A 23 16.71 6.43 18.80
C ALA A 23 17.55 6.22 17.53
N VAL A 24 17.42 5.06 16.88
CA VAL A 24 18.17 4.70 15.67
C VAL A 24 17.89 5.68 14.52
N TYR A 25 16.64 6.12 14.36
CA TYR A 25 16.24 7.02 13.28
C TYR A 25 16.15 8.50 13.70
N GLY A 26 16.55 8.86 14.92
CA GLY A 26 16.52 10.24 15.41
C GLY A 26 15.13 10.86 15.43
N LEU A 27 14.09 10.07 15.69
CA LEU A 27 12.69 10.51 15.61
C LEU A 27 12.27 11.27 16.88
N PRO A 28 11.41 12.30 16.77
CA PRO A 28 11.06 13.15 17.90
C PRO A 28 10.20 12.44 18.95
N ASN A 29 9.35 11.49 18.54
CA ASN A 29 8.41 10.81 19.42
C ASN A 29 8.12 9.36 18.98
N LYS A 30 7.45 8.60 19.85
CA LYS A 30 7.08 7.20 19.59
C LYS A 30 6.06 7.05 18.46
N SER A 31 5.21 8.04 18.24
CA SER A 31 4.22 8.02 17.18
C SER A 31 4.88 8.03 15.80
N GLU A 32 5.94 8.82 15.62
CA GLU A 32 6.74 8.81 14.39
C GLU A 32 7.46 7.48 14.19
N ALA A 33 7.98 6.88 15.27
CA ALA A 33 8.59 5.54 15.20
C ALA A 33 7.56 4.47 14.79
N ALA A 34 6.37 4.49 15.38
CA ALA A 34 5.28 3.59 15.01
C ALA A 34 4.84 3.80 13.55
N ASN A 35 4.64 5.05 13.12
CA ASN A 35 4.29 5.37 11.74
C ASN A 35 5.33 4.88 10.74
N ARG A 36 6.62 4.97 11.07
CA ARG A 36 7.69 4.46 10.22
C ARG A 36 7.60 2.94 10.06
N ILE A 37 7.50 2.20 11.16
CA ILE A 37 7.37 0.74 11.14
C ILE A 37 6.11 0.33 10.35
N ILE A 38 4.99 1.01 10.57
CA ILE A 38 3.73 0.73 9.88
C ILE A 38 3.86 1.00 8.37
N ARG A 39 4.57 2.04 7.94
CA ARG A 39 4.77 2.29 6.49
C ARG A 39 5.70 1.27 5.85
N GLU A 40 6.68 0.78 6.59
CA GLU A 40 7.60 -0.24 6.10
C GLU A 40 6.94 -1.62 6.01
N PHE A 41 6.09 -1.95 6.99
CA PHE A 41 5.39 -3.24 7.04
C PHE A 41 4.05 -3.24 6.31
N GLY A 42 3.37 -2.09 6.23
CA GLY A 42 2.02 -1.90 5.70
C GLY A 42 1.82 -2.51 4.31
N PRO A 43 2.73 -2.28 3.33
CA PRO A 43 2.62 -2.88 2.00
C PRO A 43 2.61 -4.43 1.97
N LYS A 44 3.04 -5.09 3.05
CA LYS A 44 2.97 -6.55 3.18
C LYS A 44 1.62 -7.04 3.70
N ILE A 45 0.82 -6.17 4.31
CA ILE A 45 -0.51 -6.49 4.84
C ILE A 45 -1.59 -6.03 3.87
N ILE A 46 -1.48 -4.80 3.38
CA ILE A 46 -2.48 -4.15 2.55
C ILE A 46 -1.78 -3.51 1.36
N GLU A 47 -2.36 -3.68 0.17
CA GLU A 47 -1.89 -2.94 -0.99
C GLU A 47 -2.02 -1.44 -0.73
N PRO A 48 -0.99 -0.64 -1.06
CA PRO A 48 -1.08 0.81 -0.97
C PRO A 48 -2.28 1.31 -1.77
N GLU A 49 -2.92 2.38 -1.30
CA GLU A 49 -3.96 3.04 -2.09
C GLU A 49 -3.39 3.43 -3.46
N ILE A 50 -4.04 2.96 -4.53
CA ILE A 50 -3.67 3.33 -5.89
C ILE A 50 -3.87 4.83 -6.05
N ASN A 51 -2.88 5.51 -6.64
CA ASN A 51 -3.03 6.90 -7.04
C ASN A 51 -4.23 7.03 -8.01
N PRO A 52 -5.26 7.84 -7.67
CA PRO A 52 -6.46 7.97 -8.50
C PRO A 52 -6.18 8.41 -9.94
N GLU A 53 -5.11 9.17 -10.19
CA GLU A 53 -4.71 9.53 -11.57
C GLU A 53 -4.21 8.32 -12.34
N VAL A 54 -3.39 7.48 -11.72
CA VAL A 54 -2.88 6.26 -12.35
C VAL A 54 -4.04 5.32 -12.68
N ALA A 55 -4.97 5.13 -11.76
CA ALA A 55 -6.19 4.35 -12.02
C ALA A 55 -6.97 4.91 -13.22
N ARG A 56 -7.15 6.23 -13.29
CA ARG A 56 -7.86 6.89 -14.39
C ARG A 56 -7.16 6.69 -15.73
N HIS A 57 -5.84 6.84 -15.78
CA HIS A 57 -5.06 6.62 -17.00
C HIS A 57 -5.18 5.18 -17.49
N VAL A 58 -4.97 4.21 -16.60
CA VAL A 58 -5.07 2.77 -16.96
C VAL A 58 -6.46 2.43 -17.48
N LEU A 59 -7.52 2.89 -16.82
CA LEU A 59 -8.90 2.65 -17.25
C LEU A 59 -9.19 3.29 -18.62
N LYS A 60 -8.71 4.52 -18.84
CA LYS A 60 -8.87 5.23 -20.11
C LYS A 60 -8.16 4.51 -21.24
N ASP A 61 -6.89 4.19 -21.05
CA ASP A 61 -6.05 3.56 -22.07
C ASP A 61 -6.58 2.16 -22.44
N THR A 62 -7.05 1.41 -21.44
CA THR A 62 -7.69 0.10 -21.66
C THR A 62 -8.96 0.24 -22.50
N ALA A 63 -9.83 1.20 -22.17
CA ALA A 63 -11.05 1.44 -22.92
C ALA A 63 -10.80 1.93 -24.36
N GLU A 64 -9.79 2.77 -24.56
CA GLU A 64 -9.38 3.22 -25.91
C GLU A 64 -8.83 2.07 -26.75
N TRP A 65 -8.00 1.22 -26.15
CA TRP A 65 -7.47 0.02 -26.79
C TRP A 65 -8.60 -0.96 -27.17
N GLU A 66 -9.52 -1.24 -26.24
CA GLU A 66 -10.67 -2.13 -26.48
C GLU A 66 -11.53 -1.64 -27.66
N ARG A 67 -11.78 -0.33 -27.74
CA ARG A 67 -12.51 0.28 -28.88
C ARG A 67 -11.73 0.20 -30.18
N LYS A 68 -10.46 0.60 -30.16
CA LYS A 68 -9.62 0.67 -31.37
C LYS A 68 -9.47 -0.69 -32.03
N TYR A 69 -9.30 -1.74 -31.23
CA TYR A 69 -9.07 -3.10 -31.73
C TYR A 69 -10.35 -3.96 -31.76
N ASN A 70 -11.51 -3.36 -31.49
CA ASN A 70 -12.81 -4.03 -31.44
C ASN A 70 -12.74 -5.32 -30.61
N PHE A 71 -12.23 -5.21 -29.39
CA PHE A 71 -11.91 -6.34 -28.54
C PHE A 71 -13.17 -7.15 -28.20
N LYS A 72 -13.29 -8.35 -28.79
CA LYS A 72 -14.53 -9.15 -28.74
C LYS A 72 -14.60 -10.15 -27.58
N ARG A 73 -13.44 -10.56 -27.03
CA ARG A 73 -13.41 -11.62 -26.02
C ARG A 73 -12.16 -11.52 -25.15
N LYS A 74 -12.35 -11.62 -23.83
CA LYS A 74 -11.26 -11.88 -22.87
C LYS A 74 -10.81 -13.34 -23.00
N MET A 75 -9.50 -13.59 -22.86
CA MET A 75 -9.00 -14.96 -22.76
C MET A 75 -9.51 -15.62 -21.48
N THR A 76 -9.65 -16.94 -21.49
CA THR A 76 -9.96 -17.71 -20.29
C THR A 76 -8.70 -17.92 -19.44
N LEU A 77 -8.87 -18.25 -18.16
CA LEU A 77 -7.75 -18.58 -17.28
C LEU A 77 -6.92 -19.76 -17.82
N LYS A 78 -7.59 -20.75 -18.41
CA LYS A 78 -6.94 -21.91 -19.01
C LYS A 78 -6.06 -21.52 -20.22
N GLU A 79 -6.57 -20.65 -21.09
CA GLU A 79 -5.80 -20.15 -22.25
C GLU A 79 -4.61 -19.28 -21.81
N LEU A 80 -4.72 -18.59 -20.68
CA LEU A 80 -3.62 -17.80 -20.11
C LEU A 80 -2.50 -18.70 -19.57
N GLU A 81 -2.84 -19.82 -18.93
CA GLU A 81 -1.87 -20.78 -18.39
C GLU A 81 -1.11 -21.54 -19.48
N GLU A 82 -1.64 -21.58 -20.71
CA GLU A 82 -1.05 -22.25 -21.88
C GLU A 82 -0.13 -21.34 -22.72
N LEU A 83 0.04 -20.05 -22.36
CA LEU A 83 0.96 -19.09 -23.00
C LEU A 83 2.39 -19.17 -22.44
#